data_AF-A0A7C7RX39-F1
#
_entry.id   AF-A0A7C7RX39-F1
#
_cell.length_a   1.000
_cell.length_b   1.000
_cell.length_c   1.000
_cell.angle_alpha   90.00
_cell.angle_beta   90.00
_cell.angle_gamma   90.00
#
_symmetry.space_group_name_H-M   'P 1'
#
loop_
_entity.id
_entity.type
_entity.pdbx_description
1 polymer ?
#
loop_
_entity_poly.entity_id
_entity_poly.type
_entity_poly.pdbx_seq_one_letter_code
_entity_poly.pdbx_strand_id
1 'polypeptide(L)'
;MEGERTGAAGGLRWVLVGLTVALALTLLSPLASPHPDGLERVAEDLGFIEAARDAPYEVIPDYTFPGVSNEALATIAAGVAGTIVVFGVAVGIAALYRRQVAVET
;
A
#
# COMPACT_ATOMS: atom_id res chain seq x y z
N MET A 1 -42.86 8.33 -8.08
CA MET A 1 -41.85 7.68 -7.23
C MET A 1 -40.52 8.24 -7.67
N GLU A 2 -40.01 9.21 -6.91
CA GLU A 2 -38.84 10.01 -7.23
C GLU A 2 -37.59 9.17 -7.48
N GLY A 3 -36.82 9.58 -8.49
CA GLY A 3 -35.53 9.02 -8.80
C GLY A 3 -34.52 9.35 -7.72
N GLU A 4 -34.07 8.32 -7.00
CA GLU A 4 -32.85 8.39 -6.21
C GLU A 4 -31.66 8.56 -7.17
N ARG A 5 -31.15 9.79 -7.24
CA ARG A 5 -29.88 10.10 -7.90
C ARG A 5 -28.72 9.63 -7.02
N THR A 6 -28.57 8.31 -6.86
CA THR A 6 -27.48 7.70 -6.08
C THR A 6 -26.22 7.50 -6.93
N GLY A 7 -25.85 8.51 -7.74
CA GLY A 7 -24.87 8.33 -8.82
C GLY A 7 -23.42 8.71 -8.50
N ALA A 8 -23.16 9.57 -7.50
CA ALA A 8 -21.81 10.09 -7.26
C ALA A 8 -21.40 10.16 -5.78
N ALA A 9 -22.31 10.59 -4.89
CA ALA A 9 -22.03 10.68 -3.45
C ALA A 9 -21.82 9.30 -2.80
N GLY A 10 -22.53 8.27 -3.29
CA GLY A 10 -22.38 6.89 -2.80
C GLY A 10 -21.00 6.32 -3.11
N GLY A 11 -20.51 6.50 -4.34
CA GLY A 11 -19.22 5.99 -4.78
C GLY A 11 -18.05 6.61 -4.01
N LEU A 12 -18.04 7.94 -3.86
CA LEU A 12 -16.98 8.62 -3.09
C LEU A 12 -16.95 8.18 -1.62
N ARG A 13 -18.13 8.00 -1.01
CA ARG A 13 -18.22 7.55 0.38
C ARG A 13 -17.60 6.15 0.57
N TRP A 14 -17.83 5.23 -0.36
CA TRP A 14 -17.20 3.90 -0.33
C TRP A 14 -15.70 3.94 -0.52
N VAL A 15 -15.21 4.81 -1.42
CA VAL A 15 -13.77 5.01 -1.62
C VAL A 15 -13.10 5.52 -0.35
N LEU A 16 -13.71 6.51 0.33
CA LEU A 16 -13.18 7.05 1.58
C LEU A 16 -13.20 6.02 2.71
N VAL A 17 -14.28 5.25 2.85
CA VAL A 17 -14.36 4.16 3.83
C VAL A 17 -13.26 3.13 3.58
N GLY A 18 -13.06 2.71 2.33
CA GLY A 18 -11.99 1.78 1.95
C GLY A 18 -10.61 2.33 2.30
N LEU A 19 -10.34 3.61 2.02
CA LEU A 19 -9.08 4.25 2.38
C LEU A 19 -8.88 4.29 3.90
N THR A 20 -9.91 4.64 4.68
CA THR A 20 -9.82 4.66 6.14
C THR A 20 -9.50 3.27 6.69
N VAL A 21 -10.15 2.22 6.19
CA VAL A 21 -9.86 0.84 6.59
C VAL A 21 -8.43 0.46 6.23
N ALA A 22 -7.98 0.77 5.01
CA ALA A 22 -6.61 0.47 4.59
C ALA A 22 -5.57 1.17 5.49
N LEU A 23 -5.77 2.44 5.82
CA LEU A 23 -4.91 3.18 6.73
C LEU A 23 -4.97 2.65 8.17
N ALA A 24 -6.13 2.20 8.65
CA ALA A 24 -6.23 1.59 9.97
C ALA A 24 -5.44 0.28 10.05
N LEU A 25 -5.42 -0.51 8.97
CA LEU A 25 -4.68 -1.76 8.91
C LEU A 25 -3.16 -1.57 9.01
N THR A 26 -2.61 -0.43 8.56
CA THR A 26 -1.17 -0.18 8.67
C THR A 26 -0.71 -0.08 10.13
N LEU A 27 -1.60 0.26 11.07
CA LEU A 27 -1.30 0.29 12.50
C LEU A 27 -1.00 -1.09 13.09
N LEU A 28 -1.44 -2.15 12.42
CA LEU A 28 -1.19 -3.53 12.81
C LEU A 28 0.14 -4.04 12.25
N SER A 29 0.84 -3.29 11.40
CA SER A 29 2.08 -3.75 10.77
C SER A 29 3.21 -4.14 11.74
N PRO A 30 3.37 -3.51 12.93
CA PRO A 30 4.40 -3.95 13.88
C PRO A 30 4.11 -5.32 14.51
N LEU A 31 2.91 -5.86 14.33
CA LEU A 31 2.55 -7.21 14.76
C LEU A 31 2.93 -8.27 13.72
N ALA A 32 3.68 -7.91 12.68
CA ALA A 32 4.21 -8.84 11.71
C ALA A 32 5.10 -9.90 12.39
N SER A 33 5.07 -11.12 11.85
CA SER A 33 5.85 -12.24 12.38
C SER A 33 7.36 -11.96 12.26
N PRO A 34 8.16 -12.28 13.29
CA PRO A 34 9.63 -12.18 13.21
C PRO A 34 10.28 -13.40 12.53
N HIS A 35 9.51 -14.39 12.10
CA HIS A 35 10.03 -15.60 11.45
C HIS A 35 10.32 -15.34 9.97
N PRO A 36 11.28 -16.08 9.36
CA PRO A 36 11.56 -15.97 7.94
C PRO A 36 10.30 -16.19 7.12
N ASP A 37 10.16 -15.42 6.05
CA ASP A 37 9.03 -15.53 5.16
C ASP A 37 9.10 -16.84 4.35
N GLY A 38 8.09 -17.09 3.51
CA GLY A 38 8.05 -18.33 2.73
C GLY A 38 9.21 -18.49 1.75
N LEU A 39 9.78 -17.39 1.25
CA LEU A 39 10.88 -17.43 0.28
C LEU A 39 12.20 -17.69 0.98
N GLU A 40 12.46 -16.96 2.07
CA GLU A 40 13.63 -17.15 2.92
C GLU A 40 13.64 -18.53 3.55
N ARG A 41 12.50 -19.00 4.09
CA ARG A 41 12.41 -20.34 4.68
C ARG A 41 12.79 -21.42 3.68
N VAL A 42 12.28 -21.34 2.45
CA VAL A 42 12.59 -22.31 1.39
C VAL A 42 14.07 -22.23 1.01
N ALA A 43 14.64 -21.02 0.96
CA ALA A 43 16.05 -20.81 0.66
C ALA A 43 16.98 -21.34 1.76
N GLU A 44 16.61 -21.18 3.03
CA GLU A 44 17.31 -21.77 4.17
C GLU A 44 17.22 -23.31 4.13
N ASP A 45 16.02 -23.87 3.97
CA ASP A 45 15.79 -25.32 3.97
C ASP A 45 16.54 -26.04 2.83
N LEU A 46 16.69 -25.37 1.68
CA LEU A 46 17.40 -25.90 0.51
C LEU A 46 18.88 -25.46 0.44
N GLY A 47 19.36 -24.66 1.38
CA GLY A 47 20.76 -24.25 1.51
C GLY A 47 21.28 -23.33 0.41
N PHE A 48 20.44 -22.44 -0.12
CA PHE A 48 20.83 -21.45 -1.13
C PHE A 48 20.60 -19.99 -0.69
N ILE A 49 20.29 -19.73 0.58
CA ILE A 49 20.06 -18.38 1.09
C ILE A 49 21.26 -17.45 0.82
N GLU A 50 22.48 -17.97 0.83
CA GLU A 50 23.72 -17.23 0.55
C GLU A 50 23.88 -16.83 -0.92
N ALA A 51 23.07 -17.39 -1.82
CA ALA A 51 23.03 -16.97 -3.23
C ALA A 51 22.19 -15.71 -3.44
N ALA A 52 21.45 -15.24 -2.43
CA ALA A 52 20.72 -13.99 -2.47
C ALA A 52 21.66 -12.83 -2.82
N ARG A 53 21.17 -11.93 -3.68
CA ARG A 53 21.90 -10.73 -4.10
C ARG A 53 21.09 -9.52 -3.68
N ASP A 54 21.80 -8.50 -3.21
CA ASP A 54 21.19 -7.22 -2.86
C ASP A 54 20.50 -6.61 -4.08
N ALA A 55 19.43 -5.86 -3.82
CA ALA A 55 18.75 -5.13 -4.87
C ALA A 55 19.67 -4.04 -5.44
N PRO A 56 19.62 -3.77 -6.76
CA PRO A 56 20.42 -2.69 -7.35
C PRO A 56 20.00 -1.29 -6.83
N TYR A 57 18.80 -1.19 -6.22
CA TYR A 57 18.31 0.02 -5.57
C TYR A 57 17.29 -0.32 -4.47
N GLU A 58 17.40 0.37 -3.34
CA GLU A 58 16.52 0.20 -2.18
C GLU A 58 15.86 1.55 -1.84
N VAL A 59 14.53 1.60 -1.89
CA VAL A 59 13.77 2.84 -1.63
C VAL A 59 13.63 3.07 -0.12
N ILE A 60 13.20 2.03 0.60
CA ILE A 60 12.96 2.02 2.05
C ILE A 60 13.32 0.60 2.54
N PRO A 61 14.62 0.27 2.66
CA PRO A 61 15.03 -1.05 3.13
C PRO A 61 14.52 -1.29 4.55
N ASP A 62 14.02 -2.50 4.78
CA ASP A 62 13.45 -2.96 6.06
C ASP A 62 12.38 -2.03 6.66
N TYR A 63 11.70 -1.25 5.82
CA TYR A 63 10.72 -0.25 6.24
C TYR A 63 11.28 0.81 7.20
N THR A 64 12.58 1.06 7.16
CA THR A 64 13.27 2.04 8.01
C THR A 64 13.15 3.46 7.45
N PHE A 65 12.93 4.44 8.35
CA PHE A 65 12.85 5.86 7.97
C PHE A 65 13.96 6.67 8.63
N PRO A 66 14.69 7.51 7.86
CA PRO A 66 15.71 8.38 8.43
C PRO A 66 15.07 9.35 9.44
N GLY A 67 15.60 9.38 10.66
CA GLY A 67 15.08 10.22 11.75
C GLY A 67 13.99 9.58 12.61
N VAL A 68 13.56 8.35 12.32
CA VAL A 68 12.65 7.58 13.17
C VAL A 68 13.43 6.43 13.82
N SER A 69 13.74 6.56 15.11
CA SER A 69 14.50 5.55 15.86
C SER A 69 13.67 4.35 16.31
N ASN A 70 12.34 4.49 16.34
CA ASN A 70 11.44 3.43 16.75
C ASN A 70 11.01 2.61 15.52
N GLU A 71 11.43 1.36 15.46
CA GLU A 71 11.14 0.43 14.36
C GLU A 71 9.64 0.30 14.09
N ALA A 72 8.81 0.12 15.14
CA ALA A 72 7.37 0.00 14.98
C ALA A 72 6.75 1.26 14.35
N LEU A 73 7.19 2.45 14.77
CA LEU A 73 6.74 3.70 14.16
C LEU A 73 7.23 3.85 12.72
N ALA A 74 8.45 3.41 12.41
CA ALA A 74 8.99 3.42 11.06
C ALA A 74 8.18 2.48 10.13
N THR A 75 7.86 1.26 10.57
CA THR A 75 7.06 0.29 9.81
C THR A 75 5.62 0.81 9.58
N ILE A 76 4.99 1.43 10.58
CA ILE A 76 3.68 2.07 10.41
C ILE A 76 3.77 3.20 9.39
N ALA A 77 4.77 4.07 9.50
CA ALA A 77 4.97 5.19 8.58
C ALA A 77 5.18 4.70 7.14
N ALA A 78 5.95 3.63 6.95
CA ALA A 78 6.14 2.99 5.66
C ALA A 78 4.83 2.49 5.06
N GLY A 79 4.02 1.80 5.87
CA GLY A 79 2.71 1.30 5.45
C GLY A 79 1.76 2.44 5.06
N VAL A 80 1.71 3.52 5.85
CA VAL A 80 0.90 4.71 5.55
C VAL A 80 1.37 5.37 4.25
N ALA A 81 2.67 5.59 4.09
CA ALA A 81 3.24 6.22 2.91
C ALA A 81 2.94 5.40 1.65
N GLY A 82 3.20 4.09 1.68
CA GLY A 82 2.89 3.18 0.57
C GLY A 82 1.40 3.16 0.20
N THR A 83 0.53 3.13 1.20
CA THR A 83 -0.93 3.16 0.99
C THR A 83 -1.38 4.45 0.30
N ILE A 84 -0.87 5.60 0.74
CA ILE A 84 -1.18 6.91 0.14
C ILE A 84 -0.67 6.97 -1.30
N VAL A 85 0.54 6.48 -1.57
CA VAL A 85 1.11 6.45 -2.93
C VAL A 85 0.24 5.61 -3.86
N VAL A 86 -0.08 4.37 -3.48
CA VAL A 86 -0.92 3.48 -4.30
C VAL A 86 -2.31 4.07 -4.51
N PHE A 87 -2.93 4.62 -3.47
CA PHE A 87 -4.23 5.27 -3.57
C PHE A 87 -4.19 6.46 -4.53
N GLY A 88 -3.16 7.32 -4.41
CA GLY A 88 -2.95 8.46 -5.29
C GLY A 88 -2.78 8.05 -6.76
N VAL A 89 -2.00 7.01 -7.02
CA VAL A 89 -1.83 6.45 -8.37
C VAL A 89 -3.16 5.92 -8.92
N ALA A 90 -3.90 5.13 -8.15
CA ALA A 90 -5.18 4.57 -8.56
C ALA A 90 -6.22 5.67 -8.88
N VAL A 91 -6.33 6.68 -8.01
CA VAL A 91 -7.22 7.83 -8.23
C VAL A 91 -6.77 8.66 -9.43
N GLY A 92 -5.46 8.86 -9.59
CA GLY A 92 -4.87 9.57 -10.73
C GLY A 92 -5.20 8.89 -12.06
N ILE A 93 -5.01 7.58 -12.15
CA ILE A 93 -5.36 6.76 -13.32
C ILE A 93 -6.86 6.88 -13.61
N ALA A 94 -7.72 6.69 -12.59
CA ALA A 94 -9.17 6.84 -12.75
C ALA A 94 -9.58 8.24 -13.23
N ALA A 95 -8.90 9.30 -12.78
CA ALA A 95 -9.14 10.66 -13.23
C ALA A 95 -8.74 10.88 -14.70
N LEU A 96 -7.64 10.27 -15.15
CA LEU A 96 -7.20 10.35 -16.55
C LEU A 96 -8.20 9.67 -17.48
N TYR A 97 -8.72 8.50 -17.12
CA TYR A 97 -9.75 7.82 -17.92
C TYR A 97 -11.05 8.63 -18.02
N ARG A 98 -11.50 9.24 -16.91
CA ARG A 98 -12.70 10.10 -16.93
C ARG A 98 -12.52 11.33 -17.84
N ARG A 99 -11.31 11.85 -17.96
CA ARG A 99 -11.01 12.99 -18.85
C ARG A 99 -11.10 12.62 -20.33
N GLN A 100 -10.67 11.41 -20.71
CA GLN A 100 -10.74 10.97 -22.11
C GLN A 100 -12.19 10.80 -22.58
N VAL A 101 -13.02 10.17 -21.75
CA VAL A 101 -14.45 9.96 -22.05
C VAL A 101 -15.21 11.28 -22.26
N ALA A 102 -14.82 12.35 -21.54
CA ALA A 102 -15.44 13.67 -21.68
C ALA A 102 -14.93 14.47 -22.90
N VAL A 103 -13.82 14.08 -23.51
CA VAL A 103 -13.25 14.73 -24.71
C VAL A 103 -13.79 14.09 -26.01
N GLU A 104 -14.29 12.85 -25.93
CA GLU A 104 -14.80 12.08 -27.08
C GLU A 104 -16.31 12.29 -27.35
N THR A 105 -17.02 13.04 -26.50
CA THR A 105 -18.45 13.42 -26.64
C THR A 105 -18.62 14.88 -26.99
#